data_AF-G1VID7-F1
#
_entry.id   AF-G1VID7-F1
#
_cell.length_a   1.000
_cell.length_b   1.000
_cell.length_c   1.000
_cell.angle_alpha   90.00
_cell.angle_beta   90.00
_cell.angle_gamma   90.00
#
_symmetry.space_group_name_H-M   'P 1'
#
loop_
_entity.id
_entity.type
_entity.pdbx_description
1 polymer ?
#
loop_
_entity_poly.entity_id
_entity_poly.type
_entity_poly.pdbx_seq_one_letter_code
_entity_poly.pdbx_strand_id
1 'polypeptide(L)'
;MYNVRIRTSSLKDELPTEIQQHSYLSFEAEKNTICEKAKILIDNFIDVNKEQISEQLGIQAIENLATLLTPYEVLFFKNGKYAILFQTKWSESDMCILCDGANLKVDEGYILEFEY
;
A
#
# COMPACT_ATOMS: atom_id res chain seq x y z
N MET A 1 -1.48 3.56 -17.44
CA MET A 1 -0.89 2.33 -16.85
C MET A 1 0.08 2.78 -15.79
N TYR A 2 -0.11 2.36 -14.53
CA TYR A 2 0.80 2.72 -13.44
C TYR A 2 2.07 1.86 -13.52
N ASN A 3 3.22 2.44 -13.17
CA ASN A 3 4.49 1.72 -13.15
C ASN A 3 4.79 1.34 -11.69
N VAL A 4 4.37 0.15 -11.30
CA VAL A 4 4.50 -0.36 -9.93
C VAL A 4 5.76 -1.20 -9.83
N ARG A 5 6.66 -0.80 -8.92
CA ARG A 5 7.91 -1.54 -8.65
C ARG A 5 7.62 -2.73 -7.75
N ILE A 6 8.33 -3.83 -7.96
CA ILE A 6 8.28 -5.02 -7.10
C ILE A 6 9.64 -5.14 -6.45
N ARG A 7 9.70 -5.10 -5.11
CA ARG A 7 10.95 -5.06 -4.35
C ARG A 7 10.90 -5.90 -3.09
N THR A 8 12.07 -6.27 -2.59
CA THR A 8 12.25 -6.90 -1.29
C THR A 8 12.91 -5.93 -0.32
N SER A 9 12.65 -6.08 0.99
CA SER A 9 13.40 -5.42 2.07
C SER A 9 14.77 -6.09 2.23
N SER A 10 15.62 -5.94 1.23
CA SER A 10 16.93 -6.57 1.16
C SER A 10 18.01 -5.51 1.00
N LEU A 11 19.21 -5.80 1.52
CA LEU A 11 20.38 -4.99 1.20
C LEU A 11 20.69 -5.09 -0.31
N LYS A 12 21.45 -4.12 -0.84
CA LYS A 12 21.69 -3.93 -2.29
C LYS A 12 22.14 -5.20 -3.05
N ASP A 13 22.83 -6.11 -2.36
CA ASP A 13 23.41 -7.33 -2.95
C ASP A 13 22.82 -8.63 -2.36
N GLU A 14 21.72 -8.53 -1.60
CA GLU A 14 21.06 -9.67 -0.98
C GLU A 14 19.94 -10.20 -1.88
N LEU A 15 19.98 -11.50 -2.15
CA LEU A 15 18.93 -12.18 -2.91
C LEU A 15 17.64 -12.30 -2.06
N PRO A 16 16.44 -12.29 -2.69
CA PRO A 16 15.19 -12.56 -1.99
C PRO A 16 15.22 -13.88 -1.21
N THR A 17 14.80 -13.85 0.05
CA THR A 17 14.68 -15.06 0.87
C THR A 17 13.57 -15.98 0.34
N GLU A 18 13.60 -17.26 0.70
CA GLU A 18 12.49 -18.18 0.38
C GLU A 18 11.15 -17.65 0.91
N ILE A 19 11.14 -17.02 2.09
CA ILE A 19 9.95 -16.42 2.68
C ILE A 19 9.41 -15.30 1.78
N GLN A 20 10.27 -14.37 1.33
CA GLN A 20 9.87 -13.29 0.41
C GLN A 20 9.35 -13.83 -0.92
N GLN A 21 9.98 -14.88 -1.46
CA GLN A 21 9.54 -15.54 -2.69
C GLN A 21 8.14 -16.17 -2.51
N HIS A 22 7.87 -16.83 -1.39
CA HIS A 22 6.54 -17.37 -1.10
C HIS A 22 5.50 -16.26 -0.96
N SER A 23 5.82 -15.16 -0.27
CA SER A 23 4.90 -14.03 -0.15
C SER A 23 4.57 -13.39 -1.49
N TYR A 24 5.54 -13.31 -2.41
CA TYR A 24 5.30 -12.87 -3.79
C TYR A 24 4.33 -13.80 -4.54
N LEU A 25 4.51 -15.11 -4.44
CA LEU A 25 3.61 -16.08 -5.09
C LEU A 25 2.19 -15.99 -4.52
N SER A 26 2.06 -15.84 -3.20
CA SER A 26 0.76 -15.64 -2.54
C SER A 26 0.10 -14.33 -2.99
N PHE A 27 0.86 -13.23 -3.07
CA PHE A 27 0.36 -11.97 -3.60
C PHE A 27 -0.16 -12.12 -5.03
N GLU A 28 0.61 -12.75 -5.93
CA GLU A 28 0.17 -12.94 -7.32
C GLU A 28 -1.11 -13.79 -7.45
N ALA A 29 -1.27 -14.78 -6.57
CA ALA A 29 -2.47 -15.62 -6.52
C ALA A 29 -3.69 -14.90 -5.93
N GLU A 30 -3.49 -14.03 -4.93
CA GLU A 30 -4.58 -13.46 -4.13
C GLU A 30 -4.86 -11.97 -4.39
N LYS A 31 -4.10 -11.29 -5.26
CA LYS A 31 -4.19 -9.83 -5.47
C LYS A 31 -5.60 -9.31 -5.71
N ASN A 32 -6.46 -10.04 -6.42
CA ASN A 32 -7.84 -9.64 -6.65
C ASN A 32 -8.66 -9.63 -5.35
N THR A 33 -8.52 -10.68 -4.53
CA THR A 33 -9.16 -10.79 -3.21
C THR A 33 -8.67 -9.71 -2.26
N ILE A 34 -7.38 -9.40 -2.29
CA ILE A 34 -6.78 -8.34 -1.47
C ILE A 34 -7.36 -6.98 -1.88
N CYS A 35 -7.46 -6.70 -3.18
CA CYS A 35 -8.08 -5.46 -3.67
C CYS A 35 -9.52 -5.29 -3.19
N GLU A 36 -10.32 -6.36 -3.22
CA GLU A 36 -11.72 -6.32 -2.75
C GLU A 36 -11.81 -6.03 -1.25
N LYS A 37 -11.00 -6.71 -0.44
CA LYS A 37 -10.98 -6.51 1.02
C LYS A 37 -10.42 -5.13 1.39
N ALA A 38 -9.40 -4.66 0.68
CA ALA A 38 -8.76 -3.38 0.94
C ALA A 38 -9.66 -2.19 0.60
N LYS A 39 -10.61 -2.35 -0.35
CA LYS A 39 -11.48 -1.25 -0.81
C LYS A 39 -12.14 -0.50 0.35
N ILE A 40 -12.79 -1.21 1.27
CA ILE A 40 -13.49 -0.58 2.41
C ILE A 40 -12.50 0.14 3.33
N LEU A 41 -11.31 -0.43 3.53
CA LEU A 41 -10.28 0.16 4.38
C LEU A 41 -9.67 1.42 3.75
N ILE A 42 -9.50 1.43 2.43
CA ILE A 42 -9.04 2.60 1.66
C ILE A 42 -10.10 3.71 1.70
N ASP A 43 -11.37 3.38 1.51
CA ASP A 43 -12.47 4.35 1.57
C ASP A 43 -12.51 5.00 2.97
N ASN A 44 -12.35 4.21 4.04
CA ASN A 44 -12.26 4.72 5.41
C ASN A 44 -11.03 5.62 5.62
N PHE A 45 -9.86 5.23 5.09
CA PHE A 45 -8.66 6.04 5.17
C PHE A 45 -8.85 7.40 4.49
N ILE A 46 -9.48 7.44 3.33
CA ILE A 46 -9.79 8.70 2.64
C ILE A 46 -10.79 9.54 3.43
N ASP A 47 -11.83 8.95 4.01
CA ASP A 47 -12.83 9.68 4.79
C ASP A 47 -12.23 10.32 6.05
N VAL A 48 -11.34 9.61 6.76
CA VAL A 48 -10.59 10.16 7.90
C VAL A 48 -9.73 11.37 7.50
N ASN A 49 -9.19 11.37 6.27
CA ASN A 49 -8.34 12.44 5.76
C ASN A 49 -9.11 13.50 4.95
N LYS A 50 -10.44 13.45 4.92
CA LYS A 50 -11.27 14.25 4.01
C LYS A 50 -11.14 15.76 4.19
N GLU A 51 -11.00 16.22 5.44
CA GLU A 51 -10.78 17.63 5.73
C GLU A 51 -9.47 18.12 5.12
N GLN A 52 -8.36 17.41 5.38
CA GLN A 52 -7.05 17.71 4.80
C GLN A 52 -7.08 17.65 3.26
N ILE A 53 -7.74 16.65 2.68
CA ILE A 53 -7.91 16.53 1.22
C ILE A 53 -8.65 17.76 0.68
N SER A 54 -9.71 18.20 1.35
CA SER A 54 -10.48 19.38 0.95
C SER A 54 -9.65 20.66 1.02
N GLU A 55 -8.83 20.81 2.05
CA GLU A 55 -7.97 21.97 2.24
C GLU A 55 -6.87 22.07 1.17
N GLN A 56 -6.27 20.94 0.80
CA GLN A 56 -5.13 20.89 -0.11
C GLN A 56 -5.55 20.83 -1.60
N LEU A 57 -6.63 20.10 -1.91
CA LEU A 57 -7.03 19.79 -3.28
C LEU A 57 -8.39 20.38 -3.68
N GLY A 58 -9.15 20.92 -2.72
CA GLY A 58 -10.51 21.41 -2.92
C GLY A 58 -11.57 20.32 -2.83
N ILE A 59 -12.81 20.71 -2.53
CA ILE A 59 -13.95 19.79 -2.28
C ILE A 59 -14.23 18.88 -3.49
N GLN A 60 -14.02 19.37 -4.70
CA GLN A 60 -14.23 18.60 -5.94
C GLN A 60 -13.30 17.39 -6.07
N ALA A 61 -12.15 17.39 -5.40
CA ALA A 61 -11.22 16.25 -5.45
C ALA A 61 -11.81 14.99 -4.79
N ILE A 62 -12.74 15.15 -3.85
CA ILE A 62 -13.39 14.03 -3.16
C ILE A 62 -14.37 13.29 -4.09
N GLU A 63 -14.84 13.94 -5.15
CA GLU A 63 -15.75 13.32 -6.12
C GLU A 63 -15.06 12.25 -6.99
N ASN A 64 -13.72 12.22 -7.01
CA ASN A 64 -12.95 11.26 -7.80
C ASN A 64 -11.82 10.58 -7.00
N LEU A 65 -12.23 9.71 -6.07
CA LEU A 65 -11.35 8.94 -5.17
C LEU A 65 -10.24 8.19 -5.90
N ALA A 66 -10.52 7.66 -7.11
CA ALA A 66 -9.56 6.90 -7.91
C ALA A 66 -8.31 7.71 -8.32
N THR A 67 -8.38 9.04 -8.21
CA THR A 67 -7.26 9.93 -8.54
C THR A 67 -6.46 10.36 -7.33
N LEU A 68 -6.91 10.10 -6.12
CA LEU A 68 -6.28 10.58 -4.88
C LEU A 68 -5.03 9.76 -4.51
N LEU A 69 -4.98 8.51 -4.96
CA LEU A 69 -3.95 7.53 -4.64
C LEU A 69 -3.30 7.00 -5.91
N THR A 70 -1.96 6.98 -5.95
CA THR A 70 -1.20 6.43 -7.07
C THR A 70 -0.31 5.28 -6.59
N PRO A 71 -0.56 4.02 -7.00
CA PRO A 71 0.29 2.91 -6.61
C PRO A 71 1.67 3.03 -7.25
N TYR A 72 2.72 2.76 -6.50
CA TYR A 72 4.10 2.87 -7.02
C TYR A 72 5.02 1.71 -6.63
N GLU A 73 4.75 0.97 -5.56
CA GLU A 73 5.63 -0.11 -5.11
C GLU A 73 4.87 -1.21 -4.35
N VAL A 74 5.32 -2.45 -4.52
CA VAL A 74 5.00 -3.59 -3.66
C VAL A 74 6.30 -4.06 -3.02
N LEU A 75 6.34 -4.05 -1.68
CA LEU A 75 7.51 -4.35 -0.88
C LEU A 75 7.30 -5.63 -0.07
N PHE A 76 8.17 -6.63 -0.26
CA PHE A 76 8.11 -7.93 0.44
C PHE A 76 9.13 -7.99 1.57
N PHE A 77 8.65 -8.24 2.79
CA PHE A 77 9.46 -8.25 4.02
C PHE A 77 10.06 -9.62 4.33
N LYS A 78 11.18 -9.66 5.08
CA LYS A 78 11.83 -10.93 5.42
C LYS A 78 10.98 -11.80 6.35
N ASN A 79 10.07 -11.19 7.09
CA ASN A 79 9.12 -11.87 7.96
C ASN A 79 7.92 -12.50 7.22
N GLY A 80 7.81 -12.30 5.89
CA GLY A 80 6.74 -12.86 5.07
C GLY A 80 5.52 -11.97 4.87
N LYS A 81 5.47 -10.81 5.52
CA LYS A 81 4.50 -9.76 5.18
C LYS A 81 4.87 -9.08 3.87
N TYR A 82 3.93 -8.33 3.32
CA TYR A 82 4.22 -7.39 2.23
C TYR A 82 3.34 -6.16 2.32
N ALA A 83 3.81 -5.05 1.75
CA ALA A 83 3.07 -3.81 1.68
C ALA A 83 2.85 -3.38 0.22
N ILE A 84 1.68 -2.81 -0.05
CA ILE A 84 1.40 -2.12 -1.31
C ILE A 84 1.39 -0.62 -1.01
N LEU A 85 2.25 0.14 -1.67
CA LEU A 85 2.52 1.54 -1.41
C LEU A 85 1.86 2.45 -2.45
N PHE A 86 1.24 3.51 -1.95
CA PHE A 86 0.52 4.51 -2.74
C PHE A 86 0.97 5.91 -2.35
N GLN A 87 1.31 6.71 -3.34
CA GLN A 87 1.48 8.15 -3.15
C GLN A 87 0.11 8.78 -2.94
N THR A 88 -0.01 9.57 -1.88
CA THR A 88 -1.16 10.44 -1.68
C THR A 88 -0.94 11.74 -2.46
N LYS A 89 -2.02 12.38 -2.89
CA LYS A 89 -1.94 13.69 -3.56
C LYS A 89 -1.99 14.88 -2.60
N TRP A 90 -2.42 14.66 -1.37
CA TRP A 90 -2.74 15.73 -0.41
C TRP A 90 -1.73 15.83 0.72
N SER A 91 -0.82 14.86 0.87
CA SER A 91 0.23 14.89 1.91
C SER A 91 1.55 14.35 1.38
N GLU A 92 2.62 14.57 2.14
CA GLU A 92 3.92 13.95 1.90
C GLU A 92 3.97 12.50 2.43
N SER A 93 3.01 12.13 3.28
CA SER A 93 2.85 10.77 3.78
C SER A 93 2.23 9.89 2.69
N ASP A 94 2.91 8.79 2.36
CA ASP A 94 2.33 7.73 1.55
C ASP A 94 1.24 6.98 2.32
N MET A 95 0.29 6.38 1.60
CA MET A 95 -0.61 5.37 2.14
C MET A 95 -0.01 3.99 1.86
N CYS A 96 -0.21 3.05 2.77
CA CYS A 96 0.16 1.66 2.54
C CYS A 96 -0.96 0.69 2.91
N ILE A 97 -0.97 -0.45 2.22
CA ILE A 97 -1.76 -1.62 2.57
C ILE A 97 -0.77 -2.68 3.07
N LEU A 98 -0.69 -2.91 4.37
CA LEU A 98 0.13 -3.95 4.97
C LEU A 98 -0.67 -5.27 5.02
N CYS A 99 -0.08 -6.31 4.44
CA CYS A 99 -0.68 -7.63 4.32
C CYS A 99 0.09 -8.64 5.18
N ASP A 100 -0.62 -9.28 6.09
CA ASP A 100 -0.12 -10.34 6.97
C ASP A 100 -1.06 -11.56 6.88
N GLY A 101 -0.81 -12.40 5.88
CA GLY A 101 -1.71 -13.49 5.51
C GLY A 101 -3.11 -12.97 5.16
N ALA A 102 -4.13 -13.41 5.92
CA ALA A 102 -5.51 -12.99 5.72
C ALA A 102 -5.84 -11.60 6.30
N ASN A 103 -4.94 -11.03 7.11
CA ASN A 103 -5.13 -9.74 7.77
C ASN A 103 -4.60 -8.61 6.88
N LEU A 104 -5.40 -7.54 6.77
CA LEU A 104 -5.04 -6.33 6.04
C LEU A 104 -5.13 -5.14 6.97
N LYS A 105 -4.13 -4.26 6.91
CA LYS A 105 -4.15 -2.94 7.55
C LYS A 105 -3.91 -1.87 6.50
N VAL A 106 -4.71 -0.80 6.52
CA VAL A 106 -4.49 0.40 5.70
C VAL A 106 -4.20 1.56 6.63
N ASP A 107 -3.10 2.26 6.37
CA ASP A 107 -2.61 3.36 7.20
C ASP A 107 -1.59 4.19 6.40
N GLU A 108 -1.03 5.22 7.02
CA GLU A 108 0.12 5.93 6.45
C GLU A 108 1.41 5.07 6.49
N GLY A 109 2.37 5.41 5.62
CA GLY A 109 3.59 4.64 5.39
C GLY A 109 4.48 4.43 6.62
N TYR A 110 4.34 5.24 7.68
CA TYR A 110 5.11 5.09 8.92
C TYR A 110 4.87 3.74 9.61
N ILE A 111 3.76 3.04 9.33
CA ILE A 111 3.52 1.70 9.92
C ILE A 111 4.54 0.66 9.47
N LEU A 112 5.32 0.95 8.42
CA LEU A 112 6.34 0.06 7.88
C LEU A 112 7.71 0.25 8.55
N GLU A 113 7.91 1.27 9.38
CA GLU A 113 9.19 1.52 10.07
C GLU A 113 9.65 0.35 10.96
N PHE A 114 8.71 -0.53 11.33
CA PHE A 114 8.96 -1.70 12.17
C PHE A 114 9.04 -3.01 11.37
N GLU A 115 8.91 -2.97 10.04
CA GLU A 115 8.94 -4.15 9.18
C GLU A 115 10.33 -4.28 8.52
N TYR A 116 10.98 -5.44 8.71
CA TYR A 116 12.33 -5.74 8.21
C TYR A 116 12.32 -6.97 7.29
#